data_AF-A0A7X3NZJ9-F1
#
_entry.id   AF-A0A7X3NZJ9-F1
#
_cell.length_a   1.000
_cell.length_b   1.000
_cell.length_c   1.000
_cell.angle_alpha   90.00
_cell.angle_beta   90.00
_cell.angle_gamma   90.00
#
_symmetry.space_group_name_H-M   'P 1'
#
loop_
_entity.id
_entity.type
_entity.pdbx_description
1 polymer ?
#
loop_
_entity_poly.entity_id
_entity_poly.type
_entity_poly.pdbx_seq_one_letter_code
_entity_poly.pdbx_strand_id
1 'polypeptide(L)'
;MRIFRPILFLIALALLLVSVRQFMDGYGDWQQAQLAEEAYRAELRELEVERDRLKQRVEMLQDDRLTKERLARKRLGYIKPGELKFKVVKPDF
;
A
#
# COMPACT_ATOMS: atom_id res chain seq x y z
N MET A 1 -48.26 -22.78 40.40
CA MET A 1 -47.00 -22.46 39.68
C MET A 1 -46.95 -23.07 38.27
N ARG A 2 -47.91 -22.79 37.38
CA ARG A 2 -47.91 -23.29 35.98
C ARG A 2 -47.54 -22.21 34.95
N ILE A 3 -47.73 -20.94 35.30
CA ILE A 3 -47.56 -19.77 34.42
C ILE A 3 -46.11 -19.23 34.46
N PHE A 4 -45.36 -19.49 35.53
CA PHE A 4 -43.95 -19.07 35.64
C PHE A 4 -43.01 -19.82 34.69
N ARG A 5 -43.30 -21.09 34.40
CA ARG A 5 -42.51 -21.91 33.47
C ARG A 5 -42.48 -21.34 32.04
N PRO A 6 -43.62 -21.01 31.40
CA PRO A 6 -43.59 -20.42 30.07
C PRO A 6 -42.95 -19.02 30.05
N ILE A 7 -43.12 -18.22 31.10
CA ILE A 7 -42.48 -16.89 31.19
C ILE A 7 -40.95 -17.02 31.25
N LEU A 8 -40.44 -17.91 32.10
CA LEU A 8 -39.01 -18.22 32.16
C LEU A 8 -38.48 -18.76 30.82
N PHE A 9 -39.28 -19.59 30.14
CA PHE A 9 -38.92 -20.12 28.83
C PHE A 9 -38.84 -19.03 27.76
N LEU A 10 -39.77 -18.07 27.76
CA LEU A 10 -39.75 -16.94 26.85
C LEU A 10 -38.55 -16.02 27.12
N ILE A 11 -38.22 -15.78 28.38
CA ILE A 11 -37.03 -14.99 28.75
C ILE A 11 -35.75 -15.72 28.31
N ALA A 12 -35.65 -17.03 28.56
CA ALA A 12 -34.51 -17.83 28.11
C ALA A 12 -34.38 -17.85 26.59
N LEU A 13 -35.50 -17.95 25.87
CA LEU A 13 -35.53 -17.92 24.41
C LEU A 13 -35.10 -16.55 23.87
N ALA A 14 -35.55 -15.46 24.48
CA ALA A 14 -35.15 -14.11 24.10
C ALA A 14 -33.65 -13.89 24.32
N LEU A 15 -33.10 -14.33 25.46
CA LEU A 15 -31.67 -14.25 25.75
C LEU A 15 -30.84 -15.09 24.77
N LEU A 16 -31.32 -16.28 24.40
CA LEU A 16 -30.67 -17.14 23.43
C LEU A 16 -30.61 -16.49 22.05
N LEU A 17 -31.71 -15.87 21.60
CA LEU A 17 -31.75 -15.17 20.32
C LEU A 17 -30.77 -13.97 20.27
N VAL A 18 -30.69 -13.19 21.35
CA VAL A 18 -29.73 -12.07 21.45
C VAL A 18 -28.29 -12.59 21.42
N SER A 19 -27.99 -13.66 22.17
CA SER A 19 -26.65 -14.24 22.21
C SER A 19 -26.21 -14.81 20.86
N VAL A 20 -27.11 -15.50 20.14
CA VAL A 20 -26.83 -16.02 18.80
C VAL A 20 -26.58 -14.88 17.82
N ARG A 21 -27.38 -13.82 17.87
CA ARG A 21 -27.19 -12.65 17.01
C ARG A 21 -25.82 -12.00 17.24
N GLN A 22 -25.47 -11.76 18.50
CA GLN A 22 -24.19 -11.14 18.86
C GLN A 22 -22.99 -12.03 18.46
N PHE A 23 -23.14 -13.35 18.54
CA PHE A 23 -22.12 -14.29 18.10
C PHE A 23 -21.91 -14.25 16.58
N MET A 24 -23.01 -14.16 15.80
CA MET A 24 -22.91 -14.04 14.34
C MET A 24 -22.28 -12.73 13.90
N ASP A 25 -22.68 -11.61 14.51
CA ASP A 25 -22.13 -10.29 14.20
C ASP A 25 -20.62 -10.24 14.52
N GLY A 26 -20.21 -10.74 15.71
CA GLY A 26 -18.80 -10.76 16.10
C GLY A 26 -17.91 -11.68 15.24
N TYR A 27 -18.45 -12.78 14.72
CA TYR A 27 -17.71 -13.66 13.81
C TYR A 27 -17.48 -13.01 12.44
N GLY A 28 -18.48 -12.29 11.92
CA GLY A 28 -18.37 -11.52 10.68
C GLY A 28 -17.33 -10.40 10.79
N ASP A 29 -17.37 -9.65 11.88
CA ASP A 29 -16.41 -8.57 12.15
C ASP A 29 -14.98 -9.11 12.28
N TRP A 30 -14.81 -10.26 12.94
CA TRP A 30 -13.50 -10.90 13.07
C TRP A 30 -12.94 -11.36 11.71
N GLN A 31 -13.77 -11.97 10.85
CA GLN A 31 -13.33 -12.33 9.50
C GLN A 31 -12.96 -11.11 8.65
N GLN A 32 -13.75 -10.04 8.71
CA GLN A 32 -13.44 -8.80 8.00
C GLN A 32 -12.15 -8.16 8.53
N ALA A 33 -11.94 -8.16 9.84
CA ALA A 33 -10.72 -7.64 10.44
C ALA A 33 -9.48 -8.43 10.00
N GLN A 34 -9.57 -9.75 9.89
CA GLN A 34 -8.46 -10.58 9.39
C GLN A 34 -8.13 -10.27 7.93
N LEU A 35 -9.14 -10.17 7.06
CA LEU A 35 -8.93 -9.80 5.65
C LEU A 35 -8.34 -8.40 5.50
N ALA A 36 -8.81 -7.44 6.30
CA ALA A 36 -8.28 -6.09 6.31
C ALA A 36 -6.82 -6.06 6.80
N GLU A 37 -6.50 -6.82 7.85
CA GLU A 37 -5.14 -6.92 8.37
C GLU A 37 -4.17 -7.47 7.32
N GLU A 38 -4.55 -8.54 6.62
CA GLU A 38 -3.74 -9.10 5.52
C GLU A 38 -3.53 -8.10 4.39
N ALA A 39 -4.59 -7.38 3.99
CA ALA A 39 -4.51 -6.35 2.96
C ALA A 39 -3.57 -5.20 3.36
N TYR A 40 -3.70 -4.67 4.59
CA TYR A 40 -2.83 -3.60 5.09
C TYR A 40 -1.38 -4.06 5.22
N ARG A 41 -1.13 -5.32 5.62
CA ARG A 41 0.24 -5.88 5.64
C ARG A 41 0.83 -6.04 4.25
N ALA A 42 0.01 -6.35 3.24
CA ALA A 42 0.47 -6.38 1.86
C ALA A 42 0.84 -4.98 1.36
N GLU A 43 -0.02 -3.99 1.59
CA GLU A 43 0.20 -2.60 1.22
C GLU A 43 1.45 -2.00 1.90
N LEU A 44 1.64 -2.26 3.19
CA LEU A 44 2.85 -1.85 3.93
C LEU A 44 4.12 -2.39 3.28
N ARG A 45 4.14 -3.68 2.90
CA ARG A 45 5.31 -4.29 2.25
C ARG A 45 5.59 -3.67 0.89
N GLU A 46 4.55 -3.37 0.12
CA GLU A 46 4.72 -2.70 -1.17
C GLU A 46 5.32 -1.29 -1.00
N LEU A 47 4.79 -0.52 -0.06
CA LEU A 47 5.30 0.82 0.25
C LEU A 47 6.74 0.78 0.77
N GLU A 48 7.10 -0.21 1.60
CA GLU A 48 8.47 -0.38 2.09
C GLU A 48 9.45 -0.64 0.96
N VAL A 49 9.10 -1.54 0.03
CA VAL A 49 9.90 -1.83 -1.16
C VAL A 49 10.05 -0.59 -2.05
N GLU A 50 8.98 0.17 -2.26
CA GLU A 50 9.05 1.41 -3.03
C GLU A 50 9.93 2.45 -2.34
N ARG A 51 9.78 2.62 -1.03
CA ARG A 51 10.59 3.53 -0.21
C ARG A 51 12.06 3.17 -0.30
N ASP A 52 12.42 1.90 -0.15
CA ASP A 52 13.81 1.44 -0.25
C ASP A 52 14.39 1.69 -1.64
N ARG A 53 13.62 1.38 -2.69
CA ARG A 53 14.01 1.66 -4.08
C ARG A 53 14.24 3.15 -4.32
N LEU A 54 13.35 4.00 -3.83
CA LEU A 54 13.48 5.46 -3.96
C LEU A 54 14.69 5.98 -3.19
N LYS A 55 14.91 5.49 -1.97
CA LYS A 55 16.07 5.85 -1.16
C LYS A 55 17.38 5.51 -1.87
N GLN A 56 17.48 4.29 -2.42
CA GLN A 56 18.65 3.89 -3.21
C GLN A 56 18.85 4.80 -4.44
N ARG A 57 17.78 5.19 -5.14
CA ARG A 57 17.87 6.14 -6.27
C ARG A 57 18.37 7.51 -5.81
N VAL A 58 17.92 7.99 -4.66
CA VAL A 58 18.37 9.27 -4.10
C VAL A 58 19.85 9.21 -3.74
N GLU A 59 20.30 8.15 -3.06
CA GLU A 59 21.72 7.96 -2.71
C GLU A 59 22.60 7.92 -3.97
N MET A 60 22.21 7.15 -4.99
CA MET A 60 22.93 7.13 -6.27
C MET A 60 22.99 8.52 -6.94
N LEU A 61 21.90 9.30 -6.87
CA LEU A 61 21.87 10.65 -7.42
C LEU A 61 22.65 11.67 -6.58
N GLN A 62 22.76 11.46 -5.27
CA GLN A 62 23.49 12.35 -4.37
C GLN A 62 25.00 12.14 -4.47
N ASP A 63 25.47 10.89 -4.52
CA ASP A 63 26.90 10.59 -4.46
C ASP A 63 27.57 10.52 -5.83
N ASP A 64 26.82 10.19 -6.90
CA ASP A 64 27.40 10.05 -8.23
C ASP A 64 27.28 11.34 -9.07
N ARG A 65 28.35 12.14 -9.05
CA ARG A 65 28.53 13.31 -9.94
C ARG A 65 28.34 12.96 -11.42
N LEU A 66 28.76 11.76 -11.85
CA LEU A 66 28.72 11.32 -13.24
C LEU A 66 27.27 11.00 -13.66
N THR A 67 26.47 10.44 -12.76
CA THR A 67 25.04 10.23 -12.97
C THR A 67 24.28 11.56 -13.04
N LYS A 68 24.58 12.52 -12.17
CA LYS A 68 24.00 13.88 -12.23
C LYS A 68 24.31 14.58 -13.56
N GLU A 69 25.56 14.55 -13.98
CA GLU A 69 25.98 15.17 -15.23
C GLU A 69 25.35 14.48 -16.45
N ARG A 70 25.30 13.15 -16.47
CA ARG A 70 24.63 12.39 -17.53
C ARG A 70 23.14 12.70 -17.61
N LEU A 71 22.46 12.87 -16.48
CA LEU A 71 21.04 13.23 -16.43
C LEU A 71 20.82 14.67 -16.94
N ALA A 72 21.65 15.62 -16.49
CA ALA A 72 21.61 17.01 -16.97
C ALA A 72 21.84 17.10 -18.48
N ARG A 73 22.83 16.37 -19.01
CA ARG A 73 23.12 16.30 -20.46
C ARG A 73 21.94 15.70 -21.24
N LYS A 74 21.33 14.60 -20.77
CA LYS A 74 20.23 13.91 -21.48
C LYS A 74 18.87 14.62 -21.38
N ARG A 75 18.48 15.09 -20.19
CA ARG A 75 17.15 15.67 -19.93
C ARG A 75 17.08 17.16 -20.22
N LEU A 76 18.16 17.88 -19.87
CA LEU A 76 18.19 19.34 -19.93
C LEU A 76 19.08 19.87 -21.07
N GLY A 77 19.75 18.98 -21.82
CA GLY A 77 20.66 19.38 -22.90
C GLY A 77 21.88 20.14 -22.41
N TYR A 78 22.25 19.99 -21.13
CA TYR A 78 23.39 20.67 -20.53
C TYR A 78 24.68 20.35 -21.31
N ILE A 79 25.46 21.39 -21.60
CA ILE A 79 26.78 21.31 -22.23
C ILE A 79 27.72 22.14 -21.36
N LYS A 80 28.87 21.57 -21.01
CA LYS A 80 29.82 22.25 -20.13
C LYS A 80 30.48 23.42 -20.89
N PRO A 81 30.76 24.57 -20.26
CA PRO A 81 31.47 25.66 -20.92
C PRO A 81 32.78 25.16 -21.54
N GLY A 82 32.94 25.34 -22.85
CA GLY A 82 34.09 24.84 -23.63
C GLY A 82 33.87 23.53 -24.39
N GLU A 83 32.72 22.85 -24.23
CA GLU A 83 32.38 21.65 -25.03
C GLU A 83 31.60 22.00 -26.32
N LEU A 84 31.86 21.24 -27.39
CA LEU A 84 31.18 21.37 -28.68
C LEU A 84 30.15 20.25 -28.86
N LYS A 85 28.90 20.61 -29.22
CA LYS A 85 27.83 19.65 -29.51
C LYS A 85 27.83 19.28 -30.99
N PHE A 86 28.04 17.99 -31.29
CA PHE A 86 27.91 17.46 -32.65
C PHE A 86 26.51 16.88 -32.86
N LYS A 87 25.85 17.27 -33.95
CA LYS A 87 24.61 16.62 -34.42
C LYS A 87 24.95 15.85 -35.68
N VAL A 88 24.89 14.52 -35.61
CA VAL A 88 25.03 13.67 -36.80
C VAL A 88 23.75 13.79 -37.61
N VAL A 89 23.83 14.40 -38.78
CA VAL A 89 22.74 14.48 -39.76
C VAL A 89 22.99 13.40 -40.80
N LYS A 90 21.98 12.58 -41.09
CA LYS A 90 22.05 11.64 -42.22
C LYS A 90 21.95 12.47 -43.50
N PRO A 91 22.86 12.29 -44.46
CA PRO A 91 22.77 13.00 -45.74
C PRO A 91 21.55 12.48 -46.51
N ASP A 92 20.72 13.40 -46.99
CA ASP A 92 19.61 13.10 -47.90
C ASP A 92 20.22 12.84 -49.29
N PHE A 93 20.37 11.56 -49.64
CA PHE A 93 20.69 11.08 -50.98
C PHE A 93 19.46 10.42 -51.59
#